data_AF-M5E3H3-F1
#
_entry.id   AF-M5E3H3-F1
#
_cell.length_a   1.000
_cell.length_b   1.000
_cell.length_c   1.000
_cell.angle_alpha   90.00
_cell.angle_beta   90.00
_cell.angle_gamma   90.00
#
_symmetry.space_group_name_H-M   'P 1'
#
loop_
_entity.id
_entity.type
_entity.pdbx_description
1 polymer ?
#
loop_
_entity_poly.entity_id
_entity_poly.type
_entity_poly.pdbx_seq_one_letter_code
_entity_poly.pdbx_strand_id
1 'polypeptide(L)'
;MKTNDVVQYFKTKSAIAKACTDDGWKLTSAAVSQWGDEPPLGRQKQIEALTNGTLRANADQATAAKQNTDLTSPKAPGTDMTDNRVEDLNIESIVPLITPNQLKKEMPITDAAIASVCKGRQVVRDILDRKDHRIFVVIGPCSIHDVEAAKDYAMRLRELAEEVSDTLYLIMRVYFEKPRTTVGWKGLINDPYMNDTFKIHDGLHISRKLLIDLAELGLPLSTEALDPISPQYLQDLITWSAIGARTTESQTHREMASGLSSAVGFKNGTDGSLTVATNALMSVANPHRFLGIDQAGSVSIVSTKGNPYGHVVLRGGGGKPNYDSVNVAQAEQALDKSDLMKNIMVDCSHENSNKNPALQPLVMDNVSNQILDGNKSIIGLMVESNIKHGRQNIPANLCDLEYGLSVTDGCISWEETEEAIRTMRAKLKDVLPTRGKP
;
A
#
# COMPACT_ATOMS: atom_id res chain seq x y z
N MET A 1 40.09 -5.57 1.93
CA MET A 1 40.44 -4.70 0.80
C MET A 1 39.60 -3.44 0.88
N LYS A 2 40.18 -2.23 0.89
CA LYS A 2 39.38 -0.99 0.84
C LYS A 2 39.07 -0.58 -0.58
N THR A 3 37.89 -0.02 -0.82
CA THR A 3 37.46 0.47 -2.14
C THR A 3 38.42 1.50 -2.72
N ASN A 4 38.99 2.37 -1.87
CA ASN A 4 39.98 3.37 -2.31
C ASN A 4 41.27 2.74 -2.86
N ASP A 5 41.74 1.64 -2.27
CA ASP A 5 42.94 0.93 -2.74
C ASP A 5 42.70 0.29 -4.12
N VAL A 6 41.48 -0.21 -4.35
CA VAL A 6 41.04 -0.73 -5.66
C VAL A 6 41.02 0.39 -6.69
N VAL A 7 40.44 1.55 -6.36
CA VAL A 7 40.40 2.71 -7.26
C VAL A 7 41.81 3.21 -7.57
N GLN A 8 42.72 3.19 -6.61
CA GLN A 8 44.11 3.59 -6.82
C GLN A 8 44.88 2.61 -7.73
N TYR A 9 44.61 1.31 -7.61
CA TYR A 9 45.20 0.27 -8.45
C TYR A 9 44.70 0.37 -9.90
N PHE A 10 43.38 0.37 -10.10
CA PHE A 10 42.74 0.39 -11.43
C PHE A 10 42.61 1.80 -12.03
N LYS A 11 43.03 2.84 -11.31
CA LYS A 11 42.99 4.28 -11.66
C LYS A 11 41.60 4.91 -11.76
N THR A 12 40.59 4.19 -12.25
CA THR A 12 39.24 4.73 -12.42
C THR A 12 38.18 3.68 -12.10
N LYS A 13 37.00 4.13 -11.62
CA LYS A 13 35.84 3.26 -11.40
C LYS A 13 35.35 2.57 -12.68
N SER A 14 35.53 3.21 -13.83
CA SER A 14 35.22 2.62 -15.15
C SER A 14 36.16 1.47 -15.50
N ALA A 15 37.46 1.60 -15.18
CA ALA A 15 38.43 0.53 -15.37
C ALA A 15 38.16 -0.67 -14.44
N ILE A 16 37.75 -0.43 -13.18
CA ILE A 16 37.29 -1.49 -12.27
C ILE A 16 36.09 -2.21 -12.87
N ALA A 17 35.07 -1.46 -13.31
CA ALA A 17 33.85 -2.01 -13.90
C ALA A 17 34.15 -2.89 -15.12
N LYS A 18 35.05 -2.43 -16.00
CA LYS A 18 35.49 -3.19 -17.17
C LYS A 18 36.28 -4.45 -16.80
N ALA A 19 37.17 -4.37 -15.81
CA ALA A 19 38.00 -5.50 -15.39
C ALA A 19 37.22 -6.58 -14.64
N CYS A 20 36.18 -6.18 -13.89
CA CYS A 20 35.29 -7.08 -13.14
C CYS A 20 33.98 -7.36 -13.89
N THR A 21 33.96 -7.14 -15.21
CA THR A 21 32.85 -7.57 -16.08
C THR A 21 33.17 -8.94 -16.64
N ASP A 22 32.20 -9.83 -16.56
CA ASP A 22 32.30 -11.23 -16.97
C ASP A 22 31.19 -11.49 -18.00
N ASP A 23 31.34 -12.52 -18.84
CA ASP A 23 30.42 -12.81 -19.96
C ASP A 23 28.95 -13.02 -19.53
N GLY A 24 28.69 -13.24 -18.24
CA GLY A 24 27.34 -13.38 -17.66
C GLY A 24 26.83 -12.19 -16.82
N TRP A 25 27.67 -11.23 -16.42
CA TRP A 25 27.24 -10.09 -15.60
C TRP A 25 28.06 -8.83 -15.85
N LYS A 26 27.43 -7.83 -16.46
CA LYS A 26 28.06 -6.56 -16.78
C LYS A 26 28.08 -5.63 -15.57
N LEU A 27 29.26 -5.40 -14.99
CA LEU A 27 29.43 -4.42 -13.94
C LEU A 27 29.54 -3.01 -14.56
N THR A 28 28.79 -2.04 -14.04
CA THR A 28 28.84 -0.65 -14.51
C THR A 28 29.65 0.23 -13.55
N SER A 29 30.20 1.33 -14.07
CA SER A 29 30.89 2.34 -13.24
C SER A 29 29.98 2.97 -12.18
N ALA A 30 28.67 3.03 -12.45
CA ALA A 30 27.66 3.45 -11.48
C ALA A 30 27.55 2.46 -10.31
N ALA A 31 27.54 1.15 -10.59
CA ALA A 31 27.52 0.11 -9.55
C ALA A 31 28.79 0.14 -8.69
N VAL A 32 29.97 0.35 -9.29
CA VAL A 32 31.24 0.54 -8.55
C VAL A 32 31.19 1.80 -7.67
N SER A 33 30.41 2.82 -8.06
CA SER A 33 30.26 4.03 -7.26
C SER A 33 29.39 3.84 -6.03
N GLN A 34 28.64 2.75 -5.95
CA GLN A 34 27.81 2.37 -4.80
C GLN A 34 28.52 1.44 -3.81
N TRP A 35 29.77 1.04 -4.08
CA TRP A 35 30.55 0.30 -3.10
C TRP A 35 30.81 1.18 -1.88
N GLY A 36 30.63 0.61 -0.69
CA GLY A 36 31.00 1.26 0.57
C GLY A 36 32.52 1.31 0.76
N ASP A 37 32.96 1.38 2.01
CA ASP A 37 34.40 1.42 2.36
C ASP A 37 35.19 0.22 1.83
N GLU A 38 34.49 -0.90 1.59
CA GLU A 38 35.03 -2.12 1.00
C GLU A 38 34.15 -2.59 -0.17
N PRO A 39 34.74 -3.19 -1.23
CA PRO A 39 33.95 -3.83 -2.27
C PRO A 39 33.14 -5.01 -1.70
N PRO A 40 32.02 -5.40 -2.31
CA PRO A 40 31.31 -6.63 -1.94
C PRO A 40 32.26 -7.84 -1.94
N LEU A 41 32.09 -8.76 -0.99
CA LEU A 41 33.04 -9.86 -0.75
C LEU A 41 33.31 -10.72 -2.00
N GLY A 42 32.27 -11.02 -2.79
CA GLY A 42 32.42 -11.73 -4.07
C GLY A 42 33.30 -10.97 -5.08
N ARG A 43 33.22 -9.63 -5.08
CA ARG A 43 34.09 -8.77 -5.90
C ARG A 43 35.50 -8.67 -5.35
N GLN A 44 35.70 -8.75 -4.04
CA GLN A 44 37.04 -8.76 -3.44
C GLN A 44 37.86 -9.97 -3.92
N LYS A 45 37.26 -11.17 -3.97
CA LYS A 45 37.95 -12.39 -4.47
C LYS A 45 38.29 -12.28 -5.97
N GLN A 46 37.39 -11.72 -6.75
CA GLN A 46 37.64 -11.46 -8.18
C GLN A 46 38.78 -10.43 -8.38
N ILE A 47 38.78 -9.34 -7.61
CA ILE A 47 39.83 -8.33 -7.65
C ILE A 47 41.17 -8.92 -7.19
N GLU A 48 41.18 -9.76 -6.17
CA GLU A 48 42.39 -10.46 -5.72
C GLU A 48 42.99 -11.31 -6.83
N ALA A 49 42.17 -12.06 -7.57
CA ALA A 49 42.61 -12.79 -8.74
C ALA A 49 43.15 -11.87 -9.86
N LEU A 50 42.43 -10.79 -10.19
CA LEU A 50 42.81 -9.84 -11.24
C LEU A 50 44.08 -9.04 -10.92
N THR A 51 44.40 -8.89 -9.64
CA THR A 51 45.61 -8.20 -9.17
C THR A 51 46.74 -9.15 -8.78
N ASN A 52 46.59 -10.45 -9.05
CA ASN A 52 47.53 -11.50 -8.67
C ASN A 52 47.93 -11.42 -7.17
N GLY A 53 46.95 -11.15 -6.30
CA GLY A 53 47.16 -11.05 -4.85
C GLY A 53 47.77 -9.75 -4.35
N THR A 54 47.95 -8.73 -5.22
CA THR A 54 48.42 -7.39 -4.82
C THR A 54 47.39 -6.72 -3.91
N LEU A 55 46.11 -6.86 -4.22
CA LEU A 55 45.01 -6.49 -3.33
C LEU A 55 44.39 -7.78 -2.78
N ARG A 56 44.43 -8.00 -1.48
CA ARG A 56 43.90 -9.23 -0.85
C ARG A 56 42.48 -9.05 -0.34
N ALA A 57 41.61 -10.03 -0.60
CA ALA A 57 40.29 -10.05 0.02
C ALA A 57 40.43 -10.13 1.54
N ASN A 58 39.48 -9.52 2.26
CA ASN A 58 39.45 -9.68 3.70
C ASN A 58 39.14 -11.15 4.04
N ALA A 59 39.83 -11.70 5.03
CA ALA A 59 39.54 -13.02 5.55
C ALA A 59 38.09 -13.05 6.08
N ASP A 60 37.37 -14.15 5.82
CA ASP A 60 35.99 -14.34 6.27
C ASP A 60 35.88 -14.07 7.78
N GLN A 61 35.28 -12.94 8.17
CA GLN A 61 34.92 -12.65 9.56
C GLN A 61 33.65 -13.41 9.98
N ALA A 62 33.52 -14.68 9.56
CA ALA A 62 32.39 -15.55 9.89
C ALA A 62 32.71 -16.59 11.00
N THR A 63 33.88 -16.52 11.65
CA THR A 63 34.28 -17.49 12.70
C THR A 63 34.71 -16.88 14.03
N ALA A 64 34.29 -15.66 14.36
CA ALA A 64 34.57 -15.06 15.66
C ALA A 64 33.37 -14.29 16.23
N ALA A 65 32.25 -14.97 16.47
CA ALA A 65 31.19 -14.47 17.33
C ALA A 65 30.68 -15.59 18.24
N LYS A 66 31.20 -15.57 19.48
CA LYS A 66 30.65 -16.12 20.73
C LYS A 66 30.08 -17.55 20.65
N GLN A 67 30.89 -18.51 21.13
CA GLN A 67 30.36 -19.62 21.91
C GLN A 67 29.59 -19.02 23.11
N ASN A 68 28.28 -18.90 22.96
CA ASN A 68 27.38 -18.83 24.10
C ASN A 68 26.53 -20.09 24.03
N THR A 69 26.91 -21.05 24.85
CA THR A 69 26.16 -22.24 25.19
C THR A 69 24.89 -21.82 25.92
N ASP A 70 23.78 -21.67 25.21
CA ASP A 70 22.49 -22.23 25.62
C ASP A 70 21.39 -21.96 24.59
N LEU A 71 20.40 -22.85 24.57
CA LEU A 71 19.19 -22.93 23.71
C LEU A 71 19.22 -24.05 22.68
N THR A 72 18.94 -25.23 23.21
CA THR A 72 18.37 -26.38 22.50
C THR A 72 17.10 -25.98 21.75
N SER A 73 17.14 -26.02 20.42
CA SER A 73 15.98 -26.25 19.57
C SER A 73 16.42 -27.14 18.40
N PRO A 74 15.67 -28.20 18.07
CA PRO A 74 16.14 -29.21 17.13
C PRO A 74 16.20 -28.62 15.71
N LYS A 75 17.40 -28.64 15.10
CA LYS A 75 17.53 -28.50 13.64
C LYS A 75 16.72 -29.63 12.99
N ALA A 76 15.69 -29.26 12.23
CA ALA A 76 14.98 -30.23 11.39
C ALA A 76 15.98 -30.83 10.38
N PRO A 77 15.96 -32.15 10.14
CA PRO A 77 16.84 -32.79 9.18
C PRO A 77 16.26 -32.64 7.77
N GLY A 78 16.94 -31.85 6.95
CA GLY A 78 16.64 -31.71 5.52
C GLY A 78 17.87 -31.15 4.84
N THR A 79 18.58 -32.02 4.11
CA THR A 79 19.66 -31.68 3.20
C THR A 79 19.20 -30.61 2.21
N ASP A 80 19.99 -29.55 2.07
CA ASP A 80 19.88 -28.57 0.99
C ASP A 80 19.99 -29.33 -0.35
N MET A 81 18.83 -29.63 -0.96
CA MET A 81 18.70 -30.40 -2.20
C MET A 81 18.73 -29.47 -3.44
N THR A 82 18.94 -28.18 -3.24
CA THR A 82 18.92 -27.15 -4.27
C THR A 82 20.31 -26.97 -4.86
N ASP A 83 20.39 -26.94 -6.20
CA ASP A 83 21.63 -26.69 -6.92
C ASP A 83 21.80 -25.19 -7.11
N ASN A 84 22.53 -24.57 -6.18
CA ASN A 84 22.75 -23.12 -6.14
C ASN A 84 23.58 -22.57 -7.32
N ARG A 85 23.94 -23.40 -8.31
CA ARG A 85 24.48 -22.94 -9.60
C ARG A 85 23.41 -22.37 -10.53
N VAL A 86 22.15 -22.75 -10.33
CA VAL A 86 21.02 -22.33 -11.17
C VAL A 86 19.86 -21.74 -10.36
N GLU A 87 19.89 -21.86 -9.04
CA GLU A 87 18.87 -21.39 -8.10
C GLU A 87 19.46 -20.35 -7.14
N ASP A 88 18.63 -19.38 -6.72
CA ASP A 88 18.97 -18.35 -5.72
C ASP A 88 20.21 -17.48 -5.98
N LEU A 89 20.72 -17.45 -7.22
CA LEU A 89 21.88 -16.64 -7.63
C LEU A 89 21.74 -15.13 -7.34
N ASN A 90 20.50 -14.63 -7.22
CA ASN A 90 20.18 -13.23 -6.94
C ASN A 90 19.45 -13.06 -5.59
N ILE A 91 19.46 -14.07 -4.71
CA ILE A 91 18.86 -14.01 -3.38
C ILE A 91 19.98 -13.87 -2.34
N GLU A 92 19.97 -12.76 -1.60
CA GLU A 92 20.97 -12.52 -0.55
C GLU A 92 20.68 -13.34 0.72
N SER A 93 19.41 -13.41 1.12
CA SER A 93 18.99 -14.19 2.29
C SER A 93 17.48 -14.47 2.26
N ILE A 94 17.07 -15.52 2.98
CA ILE A 94 15.67 -15.88 3.22
C ILE A 94 15.48 -15.99 4.72
N VAL A 95 14.56 -15.20 5.27
CA VAL A 95 14.23 -15.19 6.70
C VAL A 95 12.74 -15.48 6.88
N PRO A 96 12.37 -16.52 7.64
CA PRO A 96 10.97 -16.79 7.95
C PRO A 96 10.33 -15.62 8.72
N LEU A 97 9.10 -15.26 8.37
CA LEU A 97 8.29 -14.31 9.11
C LEU A 97 7.48 -15.00 10.22
N ILE A 98 7.09 -14.25 11.25
CA ILE A 98 6.04 -14.67 12.20
C ILE A 98 4.80 -15.09 11.43
N THR A 99 4.11 -16.14 11.86
CA THR A 99 2.89 -16.61 11.18
C THR A 99 1.70 -15.70 11.48
N PRO A 100 0.66 -15.66 10.61
CA PRO A 100 -0.55 -14.89 10.89
C PRO A 100 -1.21 -15.25 12.24
N ASN A 101 -1.29 -16.54 12.57
CA ASN A 101 -1.86 -17.00 13.83
C ASN A 101 -1.07 -16.54 15.05
N GLN A 102 0.27 -16.57 14.98
CA GLN A 102 1.11 -16.10 16.09
C GLN A 102 0.89 -14.60 16.32
N LEU A 103 0.95 -13.79 15.25
CA LEU A 103 0.72 -12.35 15.37
C LEU A 103 -0.67 -12.03 15.94
N LYS A 104 -1.71 -12.72 15.47
CA LYS A 104 -3.09 -12.54 15.94
C LYS A 104 -3.30 -13.03 17.37
N LYS A 105 -2.53 -14.02 17.82
CA LYS A 105 -2.56 -14.51 19.20
C LYS A 105 -1.89 -13.51 20.15
N GLU A 106 -0.80 -12.88 19.71
CA GLU A 106 -0.11 -11.85 20.46
C GLU A 106 -0.90 -10.54 20.53
N MET A 107 -1.63 -10.21 19.45
CA MET A 107 -2.50 -9.03 19.35
C MET A 107 -3.90 -9.44 18.87
N PRO A 108 -4.73 -10.00 19.78
CA PRO A 108 -6.10 -10.36 19.45
C PRO A 108 -6.91 -9.10 19.15
N ILE A 109 -7.79 -9.22 18.15
CA ILE A 109 -8.79 -8.18 17.89
C ILE A 109 -9.79 -8.14 19.06
N THR A 110 -10.19 -6.95 19.49
CA THR A 110 -11.15 -6.76 20.57
C THR A 110 -12.59 -6.72 20.05
N ASP A 111 -13.56 -6.95 20.94
CA ASP A 111 -14.99 -6.91 20.57
C ASP A 111 -15.41 -5.55 20.00
N ALA A 112 -14.85 -4.46 20.52
CA ALA A 112 -15.09 -3.10 20.01
C ALA A 112 -14.59 -2.94 18.57
N ALA A 113 -13.37 -3.41 18.28
CA ALA A 113 -12.82 -3.41 16.92
C ALA A 113 -13.62 -4.32 15.97
N ILE A 114 -14.03 -5.51 16.41
CA ILE A 114 -14.90 -6.41 15.62
C ILE A 114 -16.21 -5.68 15.28
N ALA A 115 -16.87 -5.07 16.26
CA ALA A 115 -18.13 -4.35 16.05
C ALA A 115 -17.97 -3.20 15.06
N SER A 116 -16.88 -2.42 15.17
CA SER A 116 -16.55 -1.34 14.23
C SER A 116 -16.40 -1.88 12.79
N VAL A 117 -15.60 -2.91 12.58
CA VAL A 117 -15.35 -3.51 11.26
C VAL A 117 -16.62 -4.13 10.67
N CYS A 118 -17.38 -4.88 11.46
CA CYS A 118 -18.63 -5.49 11.00
C CYS A 118 -19.65 -4.44 10.59
N LYS A 119 -19.85 -3.40 11.41
CA LYS A 119 -20.73 -2.27 11.09
C LYS A 119 -20.26 -1.55 9.83
N GLY A 120 -18.96 -1.26 9.72
CA GLY A 120 -18.42 -0.55 8.56
C GLY A 120 -18.58 -1.33 7.27
N ARG A 121 -18.27 -2.63 7.28
CA ARG A 121 -18.48 -3.49 6.10
C ARG A 121 -19.94 -3.52 5.69
N GLN A 122 -20.86 -3.60 6.65
CA GLN A 122 -22.28 -3.62 6.35
C GLN A 122 -22.76 -2.30 5.74
N VAL A 123 -22.39 -1.16 6.32
CA VAL A 123 -22.74 0.17 5.78
C VAL A 123 -22.21 0.35 4.36
N VAL A 124 -20.95 -0.02 4.09
CA VAL A 124 -20.38 0.08 2.74
C VAL A 124 -21.16 -0.79 1.74
N ARG A 125 -21.53 -2.01 2.12
CA ARG A 125 -22.37 -2.89 1.29
C ARG A 125 -23.75 -2.28 1.03
N ASP A 126 -24.36 -1.68 2.05
CA ASP A 126 -25.67 -1.04 1.93
C ASP A 126 -25.64 0.19 1.02
N ILE A 127 -24.56 0.97 1.02
CA ILE A 127 -24.35 2.08 0.06
C ILE A 127 -24.19 1.52 -1.37
N LEU A 128 -23.37 0.49 -1.54
CA LEU A 128 -23.16 -0.16 -2.85
C LEU A 128 -24.45 -0.80 -3.40
N ASP A 129 -25.31 -1.31 -2.52
CA ASP A 129 -26.64 -1.88 -2.82
C ASP A 129 -27.75 -0.82 -2.92
N ARG A 130 -27.45 0.47 -2.70
CA ARG A 130 -28.43 1.58 -2.65
C ARG A 130 -29.51 1.45 -1.57
N LYS A 131 -29.23 0.68 -0.51
CA LYS A 131 -30.07 0.58 0.70
C LYS A 131 -29.79 1.70 1.69
N ASP A 132 -28.59 2.26 1.65
CA ASP A 132 -28.18 3.46 2.38
C ASP A 132 -28.01 4.61 1.38
N HIS A 133 -28.63 5.76 1.68
CA HIS A 133 -28.64 6.92 0.78
C HIS A 133 -27.30 7.66 0.74
N ARG A 134 -26.49 7.48 1.79
CA ARG A 134 -25.21 8.17 1.97
C ARG A 134 -24.21 7.76 0.90
N ILE A 135 -23.11 8.49 0.85
CA ILE A 135 -21.88 8.10 0.16
C ILE A 135 -20.78 7.90 1.18
N PHE A 136 -19.79 7.07 0.85
CA PHE A 136 -18.63 6.91 1.73
C PHE A 136 -17.41 7.66 1.22
N VAL A 137 -16.59 8.16 2.15
CA VAL A 137 -15.37 8.92 1.83
C VAL A 137 -14.19 8.24 2.48
N VAL A 138 -13.29 7.67 1.67
CA VAL A 138 -12.01 7.12 2.13
C VAL A 138 -11.02 8.27 2.28
N ILE A 139 -10.73 8.69 3.51
CA ILE A 139 -9.98 9.92 3.78
C ILE A 139 -8.90 9.69 4.84
N GLY A 140 -7.72 10.23 4.61
CA GLY A 140 -6.58 10.13 5.52
C GLY A 140 -5.24 10.25 4.82
N PRO A 141 -4.12 10.01 5.55
CA PRO A 141 -2.78 10.24 5.02
C PRO A 141 -2.48 9.39 3.77
N CYS A 142 -1.65 9.92 2.86
CA CYS A 142 -1.20 9.16 1.69
C CYS A 142 -0.57 7.82 2.10
N SER A 143 0.34 7.86 3.09
CA SER A 143 0.84 6.70 3.83
C SER A 143 1.16 7.08 5.28
N ILE A 144 1.03 6.13 6.19
CA ILE A 144 1.32 6.29 7.61
C ILE A 144 2.77 5.91 7.87
N HIS A 145 3.51 6.84 8.45
CA HIS A 145 4.91 6.69 8.83
C HIS A 145 5.13 6.99 10.32
N ASP A 146 4.21 7.74 10.94
CA ASP A 146 4.19 8.10 12.37
C ASP A 146 2.86 7.61 12.99
N VAL A 147 2.98 6.73 13.98
CA VAL A 147 1.85 6.09 14.69
C VAL A 147 1.08 7.11 15.53
N GLU A 148 1.77 8.03 16.18
CA GLU A 148 1.14 9.00 17.08
C GLU A 148 0.41 10.08 16.28
N ALA A 149 1.00 10.56 15.18
CA ALA A 149 0.31 11.45 14.25
C ALA A 149 -0.93 10.79 13.63
N ALA A 150 -0.87 9.49 13.31
CA ALA A 150 -2.03 8.76 12.80
C ALA A 150 -3.16 8.65 13.84
N LYS A 151 -2.82 8.45 15.12
CA LYS A 151 -3.79 8.43 16.23
C LYS A 151 -4.43 9.80 16.48
N ASP A 152 -3.65 10.89 16.45
CA ASP A 152 -4.18 12.25 16.53
C ASP A 152 -5.16 12.51 15.37
N TYR A 153 -4.74 12.26 14.13
CA TYR A 153 -5.61 12.40 12.96
C TYR A 153 -6.90 11.60 13.10
N ALA A 154 -6.84 10.37 13.60
CA ALA A 154 -8.01 9.52 13.81
C ALA A 154 -8.96 10.09 14.87
N MET A 155 -8.45 10.63 15.97
CA MET A 155 -9.28 11.24 17.00
C MET A 155 -10.09 12.41 16.45
N ARG A 156 -9.45 13.26 15.63
CA ARG A 156 -10.13 14.36 14.95
C ARG A 156 -11.13 13.86 13.90
N LEU A 157 -10.75 12.85 13.11
CA LEU A 157 -11.63 12.25 12.11
C LEU A 157 -12.87 11.61 12.72
N ARG A 158 -12.76 11.02 13.91
CA ARG A 158 -13.89 10.43 14.64
C ARG A 158 -14.95 11.49 14.96
N GLU A 159 -14.54 12.64 15.47
CA GLU A 159 -15.45 13.75 15.80
C GLU A 159 -16.15 14.28 14.54
N LEU A 160 -15.39 14.49 13.46
CA LEU A 160 -15.96 14.91 12.18
C LEU A 160 -16.90 13.84 11.59
N ALA A 161 -16.56 12.55 11.71
CA ALA A 161 -17.36 11.45 11.21
C ALA A 161 -18.73 11.36 11.91
N GLU A 162 -18.77 11.63 13.22
CA GLU A 162 -20.03 11.72 13.97
C GLU A 162 -20.88 12.91 13.47
N GLU A 163 -20.26 14.09 13.32
CA GLU A 163 -20.91 15.32 12.84
C GLU A 163 -21.59 15.13 11.48
N VAL A 164 -20.94 14.41 10.56
CA VAL A 164 -21.43 14.27 9.17
C VAL A 164 -22.16 12.97 8.86
N SER A 165 -22.39 12.15 9.88
CA SER A 165 -22.87 10.76 9.76
C SER A 165 -24.25 10.59 9.11
N ASP A 166 -25.06 11.64 9.06
CA ASP A 166 -26.37 11.68 8.39
C ASP A 166 -26.27 11.67 6.86
N THR A 167 -25.14 12.11 6.32
CA THR A 167 -24.93 12.38 4.89
C THR A 167 -23.73 11.61 4.32
N LEU A 168 -22.62 11.59 5.05
CA LEU A 168 -21.35 11.02 4.62
C LEU A 168 -20.91 9.93 5.59
N TYR A 169 -20.37 8.83 5.05
CA TYR A 169 -19.77 7.77 5.84
C TYR A 169 -18.24 7.81 5.70
N LEU A 170 -17.56 8.37 6.70
CA LEU A 170 -16.10 8.53 6.64
C LEU A 170 -15.39 7.22 6.99
N ILE A 171 -14.40 6.86 6.18
CA ILE A 171 -13.54 5.69 6.35
C ILE A 171 -12.10 6.17 6.41
N MET A 172 -11.40 5.88 7.50
CA MET A 172 -10.01 6.31 7.64
C MET A 172 -9.14 5.56 6.65
N ARG A 173 -8.34 6.29 5.88
CA ARG A 173 -7.28 5.75 5.03
C ARG A 173 -6.06 5.38 5.87
N VAL A 174 -5.79 4.08 6.00
CA VAL A 174 -4.67 3.51 6.78
C VAL A 174 -3.75 2.71 5.85
N TYR A 175 -2.97 3.44 5.05
CA TYR A 175 -2.08 2.86 4.05
C TYR A 175 -0.66 2.84 4.60
N PHE A 176 -0.03 1.66 4.64
CA PHE A 176 1.32 1.53 5.20
C PHE A 176 2.42 1.74 4.17
N GLU A 177 2.09 1.62 2.90
CA GLU A 177 3.06 1.63 1.81
C GLU A 177 2.51 2.42 0.62
N LYS A 178 3.45 2.92 -0.17
CA LYS A 178 3.18 3.50 -1.49
C LYS A 178 4.02 2.77 -2.53
N PRO A 179 3.41 2.09 -3.52
CA PRO A 179 4.17 1.41 -4.57
C PRO A 179 5.05 2.38 -5.38
N ARG A 180 6.36 2.13 -5.43
CA ARG A 180 7.34 2.96 -6.16
C ARG A 180 8.01 2.16 -7.28
N THR A 181 8.30 2.84 -8.39
CA THR A 181 9.14 2.34 -9.50
C THR A 181 10.61 2.72 -9.34
N THR A 182 10.94 3.54 -8.34
CA THR A 182 12.30 4.00 -8.02
C THR A 182 12.65 3.66 -6.56
N VAL A 183 13.92 3.80 -6.20
CA VAL A 183 14.39 3.69 -4.80
C VAL A 183 13.72 4.77 -3.93
N GLY A 184 13.36 4.40 -2.71
CA GLY A 184 12.67 5.23 -1.72
C GLY A 184 12.13 4.37 -0.57
N TRP A 185 11.68 5.02 0.51
CA TRP A 185 11.12 4.34 1.68
C TRP A 185 10.02 3.36 1.30
N LYS A 186 10.06 2.17 1.92
CA LYS A 186 9.27 0.99 1.55
C LYS A 186 7.96 0.85 2.34
N GLY A 187 7.66 1.81 3.18
CA GLY A 187 6.44 1.80 4.01
C GLY A 187 6.67 1.22 5.40
N LEU A 188 5.72 1.44 6.29
CA LEU A 188 5.80 1.13 7.72
C LEU A 188 5.92 -0.38 7.99
N ILE A 189 5.27 -1.21 7.19
CA ILE A 189 5.40 -2.67 7.30
C ILE A 189 6.82 -3.09 6.95
N ASN A 190 7.36 -2.60 5.83
CA ASN A 190 8.65 -3.07 5.34
C ASN A 190 9.83 -2.47 6.11
N ASP A 191 9.80 -1.16 6.37
CA ASP A 191 10.89 -0.42 7.00
C ASP A 191 10.32 0.55 8.06
N PRO A 192 9.89 0.04 9.23
CA PRO A 192 9.19 0.83 10.25
C PRO A 192 10.02 1.96 10.84
N TYR A 193 11.36 1.84 10.78
CA TYR A 193 12.29 2.80 11.38
C TYR A 193 12.89 3.77 10.36
N MET A 194 12.44 3.74 9.10
CA MET A 194 12.89 4.62 8.01
C MET A 194 14.42 4.67 7.86
N ASN A 195 15.08 3.52 8.04
CA ASN A 195 16.54 3.41 8.09
C ASN A 195 17.07 2.21 7.29
N ASP A 196 16.27 1.67 6.38
CA ASP A 196 16.60 0.55 5.50
C ASP A 196 16.99 -0.74 6.25
N THR A 197 16.55 -0.91 7.52
CA THR A 197 16.83 -2.13 8.30
C THR A 197 15.89 -3.29 8.00
N PHE A 198 14.81 -3.03 7.26
CA PHE A 198 13.79 -3.99 6.84
C PHE A 198 13.26 -4.86 7.98
N LYS A 199 12.94 -4.24 9.13
CA LYS A 199 12.39 -4.93 10.30
C LYS A 199 10.90 -5.26 10.10
N ILE A 200 10.61 -6.11 9.10
CA ILE A 200 9.25 -6.47 8.68
C ILE A 200 8.43 -7.05 9.84
N HIS A 201 9.07 -7.86 10.69
CA HIS A 201 8.42 -8.39 11.89
C HIS A 201 7.89 -7.28 12.79
N ASP A 202 8.70 -6.28 13.10
CA ASP A 202 8.31 -5.13 13.92
C ASP A 202 7.25 -4.29 13.20
N GLY A 203 7.40 -4.09 11.88
CA GLY A 203 6.45 -3.36 11.05
C GLY A 203 5.05 -4.00 11.05
N LEU A 204 4.96 -5.33 11.02
CA LEU A 204 3.69 -6.06 11.19
C LEU A 204 3.08 -5.85 12.58
N HIS A 205 3.90 -5.85 13.64
CA HIS A 205 3.43 -5.59 15.01
C HIS A 205 2.88 -4.17 15.16
N ILE A 206 3.66 -3.19 14.72
CA ILE A 206 3.30 -1.77 14.77
C ILE A 206 2.02 -1.52 13.97
N SER A 207 1.95 -2.03 12.74
CA SER A 207 0.81 -1.82 11.84
C SER A 207 -0.47 -2.47 12.37
N ARG A 208 -0.39 -3.71 12.88
CA ARG A 208 -1.55 -4.40 13.46
C ARG A 208 -2.02 -3.71 14.75
N LYS A 209 -1.10 -3.33 15.64
CA LYS A 209 -1.46 -2.62 16.87
C LYS A 209 -2.15 -1.30 16.55
N LEU A 210 -1.62 -0.52 15.60
CA LEU A 210 -2.27 0.71 15.15
C LEU A 210 -3.68 0.44 14.62
N LEU A 211 -3.87 -0.56 13.74
CA LEU A 211 -5.21 -0.90 13.23
C LEU A 211 -6.20 -1.28 14.35
N ILE A 212 -5.76 -2.03 15.37
CA ILE A 212 -6.59 -2.35 16.53
C ILE A 212 -6.97 -1.07 17.26
N ASP A 213 -5.99 -0.25 17.63
CA ASP A 213 -6.20 1.01 18.36
C ASP A 213 -7.20 1.92 17.62
N LEU A 214 -7.05 2.05 16.29
CA LEU A 214 -7.93 2.87 15.46
C LEU A 214 -9.34 2.28 15.33
N ALA A 215 -9.47 0.95 15.20
CA ALA A 215 -10.76 0.30 15.11
C ALA A 215 -11.54 0.38 16.44
N GLU A 216 -10.85 0.35 17.57
CA GLU A 216 -11.42 0.54 18.91
C GLU A 216 -12.03 1.92 19.13
N LEU A 217 -11.57 2.94 18.39
CA LEU A 217 -12.20 4.26 18.35
C LEU A 217 -13.57 4.26 17.65
N GLY A 218 -13.98 3.13 17.06
CA GLY A 218 -15.22 3.00 16.29
C GLY A 218 -15.11 3.51 14.86
N LEU A 219 -13.89 3.79 14.38
CA LEU A 219 -13.64 4.21 13.01
C LEU A 219 -13.52 3.00 12.07
N PRO A 220 -14.23 2.99 10.92
CA PRO A 220 -13.98 2.03 9.86
C PRO A 220 -12.66 2.37 9.17
N LEU A 221 -11.85 1.35 8.89
CA LEU A 221 -10.50 1.52 8.33
C LEU A 221 -10.41 0.99 6.91
N SER A 222 -9.50 1.57 6.13
CA SER A 222 -9.21 1.14 4.77
C SER A 222 -7.72 0.98 4.51
N THR A 223 -7.37 0.10 3.56
CA THR A 223 -5.98 -0.11 3.14
C THR A 223 -5.89 -0.47 1.65
N GLU A 224 -4.68 -0.51 1.09
CA GLU A 224 -4.42 -1.04 -0.25
C GLU A 224 -3.85 -2.46 -0.12
N ALA A 225 -4.43 -3.44 -0.84
CA ALA A 225 -3.93 -4.81 -0.82
C ALA A 225 -2.84 -4.97 -1.89
N LEU A 226 -1.59 -4.93 -1.46
CA LEU A 226 -0.40 -4.81 -2.31
C LEU A 226 0.27 -6.14 -2.65
N ASP A 227 -0.02 -7.19 -1.88
CA ASP A 227 0.52 -8.53 -2.05
C ASP A 227 -0.45 -9.58 -1.48
N PRO A 228 -0.35 -10.87 -1.88
CA PRO A 228 -1.29 -11.91 -1.45
C PRO A 228 -1.05 -12.45 -0.02
N ILE A 229 -0.03 -11.96 0.69
CA ILE A 229 0.39 -12.44 2.01
C ILE A 229 -0.11 -11.52 3.11
N SER A 230 0.14 -10.21 3.01
CA SER A 230 -0.21 -9.22 4.05
C SER A 230 -1.70 -9.22 4.48
N PRO A 231 -2.70 -9.52 3.63
CA PRO A 231 -4.09 -9.61 4.07
C PRO A 231 -4.32 -10.67 5.16
N GLN A 232 -3.55 -11.76 5.17
CA GLN A 232 -3.71 -12.78 6.21
C GLN A 232 -3.39 -12.25 7.61
N TYR A 233 -2.56 -11.20 7.71
CA TYR A 233 -2.14 -10.59 8.98
C TYR A 233 -3.06 -9.46 9.46
N LEU A 234 -3.67 -8.71 8.54
CA LEU A 234 -4.30 -7.41 8.86
C LEU A 234 -5.76 -7.29 8.43
N GLN A 235 -6.23 -8.13 7.49
CA GLN A 235 -7.53 -7.91 6.83
C GLN A 235 -8.73 -8.07 7.77
N ASP A 236 -8.58 -8.71 8.93
CA ASP A 236 -9.61 -8.79 9.96
C ASP A 236 -9.99 -7.42 10.53
N LEU A 237 -9.15 -6.39 10.35
CA LEU A 237 -9.35 -5.01 10.81
C LEU A 237 -9.82 -4.04 9.71
N ILE A 238 -10.02 -4.52 8.48
CA ILE A 238 -10.25 -3.67 7.30
C ILE A 238 -11.71 -3.68 6.87
N THR A 239 -12.30 -2.48 6.72
CA THR A 239 -13.67 -2.28 6.21
C THR A 239 -13.72 -2.20 4.69
N TRP A 240 -12.75 -1.53 4.07
CA TRP A 240 -12.69 -1.30 2.62
C TRP A 240 -11.25 -1.47 2.11
N SER A 241 -11.07 -2.05 0.93
CA SER A 241 -9.74 -2.26 0.33
C SER A 241 -9.64 -1.66 -1.06
N ALA A 242 -8.47 -1.10 -1.40
CA ALA A 242 -8.14 -0.77 -2.78
C ALA A 242 -7.25 -1.83 -3.43
N ILE A 243 -7.41 -2.00 -4.74
CA ILE A 243 -6.38 -2.55 -5.63
C ILE A 243 -5.80 -1.41 -6.46
N GLY A 244 -4.48 -1.28 -6.40
CA GLY A 244 -3.71 -0.21 -7.04
C GLY A 244 -3.80 -0.23 -8.56
N ALA A 245 -3.65 0.94 -9.20
CA ALA A 245 -3.72 1.07 -10.67
C ALA A 245 -2.71 0.18 -11.42
N ARG A 246 -1.57 -0.15 -10.79
CA ARG A 246 -0.53 -1.02 -11.34
C ARG A 246 -0.79 -2.50 -11.13
N THR A 247 -1.72 -2.86 -10.25
CA THR A 247 -2.05 -4.24 -9.89
C THR A 247 -3.48 -4.61 -10.25
N THR A 248 -4.32 -3.67 -10.70
CA THR A 248 -5.66 -3.93 -11.25
C THR A 248 -5.64 -4.96 -12.39
N GLU A 249 -4.58 -4.97 -13.21
CA GLU A 249 -4.43 -5.95 -14.29
C GLU A 249 -3.88 -7.31 -13.83
N SER A 250 -3.27 -7.37 -12.64
CA SER A 250 -2.64 -8.57 -12.12
C SER A 250 -3.68 -9.62 -11.75
N GLN A 251 -3.55 -10.82 -12.34
CA GLN A 251 -4.39 -11.96 -12.01
C GLN A 251 -4.33 -12.32 -10.52
N THR A 252 -3.12 -12.41 -9.94
CA THR A 252 -2.93 -12.70 -8.50
C THR A 252 -3.72 -11.74 -7.61
N HIS A 253 -3.78 -10.45 -7.97
CA HIS A 253 -4.52 -9.46 -7.18
C HIS A 253 -6.03 -9.59 -7.35
N ARG A 254 -6.53 -9.94 -8.55
CA ARG A 254 -7.96 -10.20 -8.79
C ARG A 254 -8.43 -11.45 -8.04
N GLU A 255 -7.63 -12.51 -8.10
CA GLU A 255 -7.89 -13.77 -7.38
C GLU A 255 -7.88 -13.55 -5.86
N MET A 256 -6.88 -12.85 -5.34
CA MET A 256 -6.83 -12.45 -3.92
C MET A 256 -8.05 -11.60 -3.54
N ALA A 257 -8.37 -10.56 -4.32
CA ALA A 257 -9.49 -9.65 -4.05
C ALA A 257 -10.84 -10.37 -3.97
N SER A 258 -11.00 -11.47 -4.73
CA SER A 258 -12.22 -12.29 -4.70
C SER A 258 -12.43 -13.04 -3.37
N GLY A 259 -11.39 -13.13 -2.54
CA GLY A 259 -11.42 -13.72 -1.19
C GLY A 259 -11.43 -12.70 -0.05
N LEU A 260 -11.25 -11.40 -0.33
CA LEU A 260 -11.26 -10.38 0.71
C LEU A 260 -12.66 -10.22 1.31
N SER A 261 -12.72 -10.03 2.63
CA SER A 261 -14.00 -9.87 3.35
C SER A 261 -14.59 -8.45 3.27
N SER A 262 -13.79 -7.47 2.84
CA SER A 262 -14.16 -6.08 2.61
C SER A 262 -14.72 -5.87 1.19
N ALA A 263 -15.38 -4.73 0.97
CA ALA A 263 -15.60 -4.23 -0.39
C ALA A 263 -14.26 -3.81 -1.01
N VAL A 264 -14.16 -3.92 -2.34
CA VAL A 264 -12.90 -3.69 -3.06
C VAL A 264 -13.06 -2.65 -4.17
N GLY A 265 -12.29 -1.57 -4.10
CA GLY A 265 -12.18 -0.57 -5.15
C GLY A 265 -11.02 -0.88 -6.10
N PHE A 266 -11.31 -1.02 -7.39
CA PHE A 266 -10.30 -1.22 -8.44
C PHE A 266 -10.00 0.11 -9.15
N LYS A 267 -8.79 0.61 -9.00
CA LYS A 267 -8.34 1.82 -9.70
C LYS A 267 -8.26 1.57 -11.20
N ASN A 268 -8.69 2.55 -12.00
CA ASN A 268 -8.44 2.53 -13.45
C ASN A 268 -6.93 2.49 -13.76
N GLY A 269 -6.57 2.04 -14.97
CA GLY A 269 -5.18 1.93 -15.40
C GLY A 269 -4.44 3.27 -15.33
N THR A 270 -3.11 3.25 -15.20
CA THR A 270 -2.29 4.47 -15.10
C THR A 270 -2.35 5.37 -16.34
N ASP A 271 -2.76 4.81 -17.47
CA ASP A 271 -3.03 5.47 -18.75
C ASP A 271 -4.45 6.05 -18.85
N GLY A 272 -5.32 5.78 -17.86
CA GLY A 272 -6.73 6.18 -17.85
C GLY A 272 -7.70 5.05 -18.25
N SER A 273 -7.19 3.87 -18.62
CA SER A 273 -8.01 2.78 -19.15
C SER A 273 -8.98 2.21 -18.11
N LEU A 274 -10.27 2.21 -18.47
CA LEU A 274 -11.35 1.61 -17.69
C LEU A 274 -11.46 0.10 -17.90
N THR A 275 -11.01 -0.41 -19.06
CA THR A 275 -11.09 -1.83 -19.43
C THR A 275 -10.40 -2.73 -18.41
N VAL A 276 -9.26 -2.28 -17.87
CA VAL A 276 -8.51 -3.02 -16.86
C VAL A 276 -9.33 -3.17 -15.57
N ALA A 277 -10.05 -2.11 -15.19
CA ALA A 277 -10.91 -2.13 -14.00
C ALA A 277 -12.20 -2.93 -14.23
N THR A 278 -12.89 -2.79 -15.36
CA THR A 278 -14.10 -3.58 -15.64
C THR A 278 -13.80 -5.07 -15.75
N ASN A 279 -12.68 -5.45 -16.36
CA ASN A 279 -12.20 -6.84 -16.37
C ASN A 279 -11.91 -7.37 -14.96
N ALA A 280 -11.35 -6.53 -14.09
CA ALA A 280 -11.11 -6.89 -12.69
C ALA A 280 -12.43 -7.10 -11.93
N LEU A 281 -13.44 -6.26 -12.17
CA LEU A 281 -14.77 -6.39 -11.55
C LEU A 281 -15.51 -7.66 -12.00
N MET A 282 -15.44 -8.00 -13.29
CA MET A 282 -15.99 -9.28 -13.77
C MET A 282 -15.26 -10.48 -13.15
N SER A 283 -13.94 -10.39 -13.02
CA SER A 283 -13.12 -11.46 -12.43
C SER A 283 -13.39 -11.64 -10.94
N VAL A 284 -13.39 -10.55 -10.17
CA VAL A 284 -13.46 -10.58 -8.70
C VAL A 284 -14.78 -11.14 -8.19
N ALA A 285 -15.87 -10.98 -8.95
CA ALA A 285 -17.20 -11.50 -8.59
C ALA A 285 -17.29 -13.03 -8.61
N ASN A 286 -16.31 -13.72 -9.20
CA ASN A 286 -16.33 -15.18 -9.39
C ASN A 286 -15.38 -15.93 -8.44
N PRO A 287 -15.63 -17.23 -8.16
CA PRO A 287 -14.69 -18.09 -7.43
C PRO A 287 -13.35 -18.27 -8.14
N HIS A 288 -12.26 -18.29 -7.37
CA HIS A 288 -10.89 -18.52 -7.85
C HIS A 288 -10.16 -19.57 -7.02
N ARG A 289 -9.04 -20.07 -7.57
CA ARG A 289 -8.07 -20.91 -6.86
C ARG A 289 -6.66 -20.44 -7.17
N PHE A 290 -5.88 -20.11 -6.15
CA PHE A 290 -4.53 -19.57 -6.33
C PHE A 290 -3.59 -20.00 -5.19
N LEU A 291 -2.29 -19.80 -5.38
CA LEU A 291 -1.27 -20.05 -4.36
C LEU A 291 -1.21 -18.87 -3.39
N GLY A 292 -1.42 -19.13 -2.11
CA GLY A 292 -1.29 -18.16 -1.03
C GLY A 292 -0.67 -18.81 0.20
N ILE A 293 -0.95 -18.27 1.39
CA ILE A 293 -0.57 -18.89 2.66
C ILE A 293 -1.80 -19.15 3.53
N ASP A 294 -1.74 -20.17 4.38
CA ASP A 294 -2.70 -20.36 5.46
C ASP A 294 -2.33 -19.53 6.70
N GLN A 295 -3.14 -19.64 7.76
CA GLN A 295 -2.90 -18.93 9.01
C GLN A 295 -1.68 -19.46 9.80
N ALA A 296 -1.16 -20.65 9.47
CA ALA A 296 0.08 -21.20 10.01
C ALA A 296 1.32 -20.79 9.18
N GLY A 297 1.15 -19.96 8.14
CA GLY A 297 2.24 -19.48 7.28
C GLY A 297 2.68 -20.49 6.22
N SER A 298 1.95 -21.59 6.05
CA SER A 298 2.27 -22.62 5.06
C SER A 298 1.72 -22.25 3.68
N VAL A 299 2.53 -22.39 2.63
CA VAL A 299 2.07 -22.20 1.24
C VAL A 299 0.91 -23.15 0.96
N SER A 300 -0.20 -22.60 0.48
CA SER A 300 -1.49 -23.29 0.42
C SER A 300 -2.26 -22.92 -0.83
N ILE A 301 -3.14 -23.82 -1.28
CA ILE A 301 -4.14 -23.50 -2.31
C ILE A 301 -5.31 -22.79 -1.63
N VAL A 302 -5.51 -21.53 -1.97
CA VAL A 302 -6.63 -20.72 -1.47
C VAL A 302 -7.78 -20.84 -2.47
N SER A 303 -8.98 -21.20 -1.98
CA SER A 303 -10.22 -21.21 -2.78
C SER A 303 -11.16 -20.12 -2.31
N THR A 304 -11.59 -19.24 -3.22
CA THR A 304 -12.47 -18.11 -2.89
C THR A 304 -13.89 -18.35 -3.38
N LYS A 305 -14.85 -17.56 -2.87
CA LYS A 305 -16.26 -17.64 -3.26
C LYS A 305 -16.65 -16.60 -4.32
N GLY A 306 -15.74 -15.72 -4.69
CA GLY A 306 -16.06 -14.47 -5.34
C GLY A 306 -16.45 -13.38 -4.35
N ASN A 307 -16.22 -12.13 -4.75
CA ASN A 307 -16.57 -10.94 -3.99
C ASN A 307 -17.46 -10.03 -4.86
N PRO A 308 -18.78 -9.96 -4.57
CA PRO A 308 -19.70 -9.16 -5.38
C PRO A 308 -19.58 -7.65 -5.13
N TYR A 309 -18.86 -7.23 -4.08
CA TYR A 309 -18.76 -5.83 -3.67
C TYR A 309 -17.53 -5.12 -4.26
N GLY A 310 -17.28 -5.38 -5.54
CA GLY A 310 -16.30 -4.66 -6.36
C GLY A 310 -16.88 -3.36 -6.95
N HIS A 311 -16.06 -2.32 -7.07
CA HIS A 311 -16.43 -1.07 -7.77
C HIS A 311 -15.20 -0.39 -8.39
N VAL A 312 -15.43 0.52 -9.35
CA VAL A 312 -14.35 1.25 -10.02
C VAL A 312 -13.93 2.48 -9.21
N VAL A 313 -12.63 2.79 -9.22
CA VAL A 313 -12.07 4.03 -8.66
C VAL A 313 -11.45 4.84 -9.80
N LEU A 314 -12.07 5.99 -10.12
CA LEU A 314 -11.58 6.95 -11.11
C LEU A 314 -10.52 7.84 -10.47
N ARG A 315 -9.27 7.78 -10.97
CA ARG A 315 -8.11 8.42 -10.34
C ARG A 315 -7.22 9.20 -11.32
N GLY A 316 -7.79 9.57 -12.45
CA GLY A 316 -7.12 10.13 -13.63
C GLY A 316 -6.25 9.09 -14.33
N GLY A 317 -5.48 9.53 -15.32
CA GLY A 317 -4.54 8.68 -16.04
C GLY A 317 -4.03 9.35 -17.30
N GLY A 318 -2.88 8.91 -17.81
CA GLY A 318 -2.27 9.52 -19.01
C GLY A 318 -1.96 11.01 -18.86
N GLY A 319 -1.75 11.48 -17.62
CA GLY A 319 -1.52 12.89 -17.28
C GLY A 319 -2.78 13.76 -17.31
N LYS A 320 -3.98 13.17 -17.29
CA LYS A 320 -5.26 13.90 -17.30
C LYS A 320 -6.18 13.47 -16.15
N PRO A 321 -7.00 14.39 -15.64
CA PRO A 321 -8.08 14.05 -14.72
C PRO A 321 -9.21 13.29 -15.46
N ASN A 322 -9.99 12.52 -14.70
CA ASN A 322 -11.19 11.81 -15.16
C ASN A 322 -12.35 11.87 -14.14
N TYR A 323 -12.43 12.94 -13.35
CA TYR A 323 -13.48 13.12 -12.34
C TYR A 323 -14.72 13.88 -12.84
N ASP A 324 -14.62 14.57 -13.98
CA ASP A 324 -15.72 15.37 -14.53
C ASP A 324 -16.89 14.51 -15.04
N SER A 325 -18.03 15.15 -15.29
CA SER A 325 -19.26 14.48 -15.71
C SER A 325 -19.13 13.71 -17.03
N VAL A 326 -18.26 14.14 -17.94
CA VAL A 326 -18.02 13.44 -19.22
C VAL A 326 -17.32 12.12 -18.95
N ASN A 327 -16.28 12.13 -18.13
CA ASN A 327 -15.54 10.92 -17.76
C ASN A 327 -16.37 9.98 -16.88
N VAL A 328 -17.19 10.51 -15.96
CA VAL A 328 -18.12 9.69 -15.17
C VAL A 328 -19.15 9.02 -16.09
N ALA A 329 -19.72 9.73 -17.06
CA ALA A 329 -20.64 9.13 -18.04
C ALA A 329 -19.96 8.04 -18.90
N GLN A 330 -18.69 8.22 -19.27
CA GLN A 330 -17.92 7.18 -19.97
C GLN A 330 -17.70 5.94 -19.09
N ALA A 331 -17.44 6.12 -17.80
CA ALA A 331 -17.34 5.03 -16.85
C ALA A 331 -18.68 4.30 -16.68
N GLU A 332 -19.80 5.01 -16.59
CA GLU A 332 -21.14 4.42 -16.59
C GLU A 332 -21.39 3.57 -17.84
N GLN A 333 -21.05 4.08 -19.02
CA GLN A 333 -21.19 3.33 -20.28
C GLN A 333 -20.31 2.08 -20.33
N ALA A 334 -19.08 2.14 -19.78
CA ALA A 334 -18.19 1.00 -19.73
C ALA A 334 -18.70 -0.10 -18.78
N LEU A 335 -19.27 0.30 -17.64
CA LEU A 335 -19.90 -0.60 -16.67
C LEU A 335 -21.16 -1.23 -17.27
N ASP A 336 -22.03 -0.46 -17.93
CA ASP A 336 -23.23 -0.97 -18.62
C ASP A 336 -22.88 -2.01 -19.69
N LYS A 337 -21.88 -1.71 -20.54
CA LYS A 337 -21.43 -2.64 -21.59
C LYS A 337 -20.91 -3.96 -21.03
N SER A 338 -20.50 -3.98 -19.76
CA SER A 338 -19.97 -5.15 -19.06
C SER A 338 -21.00 -5.81 -18.13
N ASP A 339 -22.26 -5.36 -18.15
CA ASP A 339 -23.33 -5.81 -17.24
C ASP A 339 -22.98 -5.67 -15.75
N LEU A 340 -22.30 -4.57 -15.40
CA LEU A 340 -21.87 -4.26 -14.04
C LEU A 340 -22.67 -3.12 -13.42
N MET A 341 -22.90 -3.19 -12.11
CA MET A 341 -23.49 -2.09 -11.35
C MET A 341 -22.65 -0.82 -11.48
N LYS A 342 -23.32 0.32 -11.66
CA LYS A 342 -22.71 1.66 -11.78
C LYS A 342 -22.24 2.20 -10.43
N ASN A 343 -21.33 1.49 -9.77
CA ASN A 343 -20.70 1.91 -8.53
C ASN A 343 -19.35 2.56 -8.86
N ILE A 344 -19.32 3.89 -8.79
CA ILE A 344 -18.14 4.70 -9.12
C ILE A 344 -17.66 5.45 -7.88
N MET A 345 -16.40 5.24 -7.52
CA MET A 345 -15.67 6.10 -6.59
C MET A 345 -14.79 7.07 -7.38
N VAL A 346 -14.68 8.32 -6.92
CA VAL A 346 -13.74 9.31 -7.48
C VAL A 346 -12.61 9.58 -6.48
N ASP A 347 -11.38 9.31 -6.87
CA ASP A 347 -10.17 9.74 -6.15
C ASP A 347 -9.90 11.21 -6.47
N CYS A 348 -9.92 12.05 -5.44
CA CYS A 348 -9.70 13.48 -5.56
C CYS A 348 -8.22 13.85 -5.69
N SER A 349 -7.31 12.95 -5.34
CA SER A 349 -5.86 13.17 -5.35
C SER A 349 -5.24 12.75 -6.70
N HIS A 350 -3.96 12.43 -6.67
CA HIS A 350 -3.20 11.86 -7.77
C HIS A 350 -3.36 12.60 -9.11
N GLU A 351 -3.71 11.93 -10.21
CA GLU A 351 -3.82 12.59 -11.52
C GLU A 351 -5.10 13.41 -11.63
N ASN A 352 -6.09 13.18 -10.78
CA ASN A 352 -7.27 14.05 -10.70
C ASN A 352 -6.96 15.39 -10.06
N SER A 353 -5.99 15.46 -9.14
CA SER A 353 -5.48 16.72 -8.59
C SER A 353 -4.27 17.27 -9.34
N ASN A 354 -3.87 16.70 -10.48
CA ASN A 354 -2.59 16.99 -11.14
C ASN A 354 -1.40 16.94 -10.16
N LYS A 355 -1.46 16.05 -9.16
CA LYS A 355 -0.48 15.91 -8.06
C LYS A 355 -0.31 17.17 -7.21
N ASN A 356 -1.31 18.05 -7.21
CA ASN A 356 -1.37 19.24 -6.38
C ASN A 356 -2.46 19.08 -5.31
N PRO A 357 -2.11 18.90 -4.02
CA PRO A 357 -3.10 18.66 -2.96
C PRO A 357 -4.16 19.76 -2.85
N ALA A 358 -3.81 21.02 -3.12
CA ALA A 358 -4.73 22.15 -3.07
C ALA A 358 -5.88 22.07 -4.09
N LEU A 359 -5.79 21.19 -5.10
CA LEU A 359 -6.87 20.97 -6.07
C LEU A 359 -7.88 19.90 -5.62
N GLN A 360 -7.60 19.11 -4.58
CA GLN A 360 -8.52 18.07 -4.10
C GLN A 360 -9.91 18.63 -3.73
N PRO A 361 -10.03 19.77 -3.01
CA PRO A 361 -11.35 20.34 -2.70
C PRO A 361 -12.16 20.73 -3.95
N LEU A 362 -11.49 21.15 -5.04
CA LEU A 362 -12.18 21.45 -6.31
C LEU A 362 -12.73 20.19 -6.97
N VAL A 363 -12.02 19.06 -6.86
CA VAL A 363 -12.53 17.77 -7.33
C VAL A 363 -13.74 17.34 -6.51
N MET A 364 -13.69 17.49 -5.18
CA MET A 364 -14.82 17.20 -4.29
C MET A 364 -16.04 18.08 -4.61
N ASP A 365 -15.81 19.37 -4.89
CA ASP A 365 -16.88 20.29 -5.27
C ASP A 365 -17.54 19.89 -6.59
N ASN A 366 -16.72 19.54 -7.59
CA ASN A 366 -17.21 19.08 -8.88
C ASN A 366 -18.08 17.81 -8.75
N VAL A 367 -17.61 16.82 -7.98
CA VAL A 367 -18.38 15.59 -7.69
C VAL A 367 -19.67 15.91 -6.94
N SER A 368 -19.63 16.82 -5.97
CA SER A 368 -20.83 17.26 -5.25
C SER A 368 -21.85 17.88 -6.20
N ASN A 369 -21.42 18.75 -7.11
CA ASN A 369 -22.31 19.37 -8.09
C ASN A 369 -22.89 18.34 -9.07
N GLN A 370 -22.14 17.34 -9.51
CA GLN A 370 -22.68 16.24 -10.32
C GLN A 370 -23.81 15.49 -9.59
N ILE A 371 -23.67 15.25 -8.29
CA ILE A 371 -24.72 14.61 -7.47
C ILE A 371 -25.95 15.54 -7.35
N LEU A 372 -25.75 16.84 -7.17
CA LEU A 372 -26.84 17.84 -7.19
C LEU A 372 -27.59 17.83 -8.53
N ASP A 373 -26.86 17.69 -9.64
CA ASP A 373 -27.40 17.62 -11.00
C ASP A 373 -28.02 16.24 -11.33
N GLY A 374 -28.10 15.34 -10.34
CA GLY A 374 -28.85 14.08 -10.44
C GLY A 374 -28.02 12.84 -10.72
N ASN A 375 -26.68 12.89 -10.62
CA ASN A 375 -25.84 11.69 -10.73
C ASN A 375 -26.21 10.66 -9.64
N LYS A 376 -26.39 9.40 -10.05
CA LYS A 376 -26.76 8.26 -9.17
C LYS A 376 -25.66 7.19 -9.05
N SER A 377 -24.59 7.31 -9.82
CA SER A 377 -23.51 6.30 -9.91
C SER A 377 -22.36 6.56 -8.95
N ILE A 378 -22.15 7.81 -8.52
CA ILE A 378 -21.10 8.18 -7.58
C ILE A 378 -21.49 7.72 -6.17
N ILE A 379 -20.76 6.73 -5.66
CA ILE A 379 -20.97 6.09 -4.36
C ILE A 379 -19.97 6.52 -3.29
N GLY A 380 -18.89 7.16 -3.71
CA GLY A 380 -17.87 7.55 -2.77
C GLY A 380 -16.72 8.32 -3.38
N LEU A 381 -15.85 8.78 -2.48
CA LEU A 381 -14.67 9.56 -2.83
C LEU A 381 -13.45 8.99 -2.10
N MET A 382 -12.26 9.28 -2.63
CA MET A 382 -10.99 9.08 -1.94
C MET A 382 -10.24 10.40 -1.84
N VAL A 383 -9.75 10.75 -0.65
CA VAL A 383 -9.09 12.03 -0.37
C VAL A 383 -7.81 11.77 0.42
N GLU A 384 -6.71 12.40 0.02
CA GLU A 384 -5.45 12.36 0.76
C GLU A 384 -5.30 13.61 1.63
N SER A 385 -5.43 13.42 2.93
CA SER A 385 -5.44 14.47 3.95
C SER A 385 -4.57 14.09 5.13
N ASN A 386 -3.89 15.04 5.74
CA ASN A 386 -3.10 14.83 6.94
C ASN A 386 -3.31 16.00 7.91
N ILE A 387 -2.60 16.01 9.03
CA ILE A 387 -2.67 17.13 9.98
C ILE A 387 -2.18 18.42 9.30
N LYS A 388 -1.04 18.35 8.59
CA LYS A 388 -0.47 19.48 7.84
C LYS A 388 -0.60 19.32 6.32
N HIS A 389 -0.68 20.46 5.64
CA HIS A 389 -0.72 20.55 4.18
C HIS A 389 0.62 20.18 3.54
N GLY A 390 0.56 19.48 2.41
CA GLY A 390 1.69 19.20 1.55
C GLY A 390 2.43 17.93 1.92
N ARG A 391 3.73 17.90 1.61
CA ARG A 391 4.65 16.78 1.87
C ARG A 391 6.05 17.28 2.18
N GLN A 392 6.82 16.43 2.82
CA GLN A 392 8.26 16.59 3.05
C GLN A 392 9.07 15.47 2.37
N ASN A 393 10.38 15.64 2.27
CA ASN A 393 11.31 14.54 2.01
C ASN A 393 11.67 13.91 3.37
N ILE A 394 12.08 12.64 3.37
CA ILE A 394 12.68 12.05 4.56
C ILE A 394 14.09 12.67 4.74
N PRO A 395 14.36 13.39 5.84
CA PRO A 395 15.66 13.99 6.10
C PRO A 395 16.69 12.92 6.51
N ALA A 396 17.98 13.29 6.50
CA ALA A 396 19.03 12.40 7.01
C ALA A 396 18.90 12.14 8.52
N ASN A 397 18.43 13.12 9.27
CA ASN A 397 18.11 13.00 10.69
C ASN A 397 16.60 12.96 10.86
N LEU A 398 16.04 11.80 11.22
CA LEU A 398 14.59 11.60 11.34
C LEU A 398 13.94 12.50 12.41
N CYS A 399 14.70 13.01 13.39
CA CYS A 399 14.19 13.98 14.36
C CYS A 399 13.77 15.32 13.73
N ASP A 400 14.20 15.60 12.51
CA ASP A 400 13.83 16.82 11.77
C ASP A 400 12.53 16.64 10.98
N LEU A 401 11.89 15.45 11.03
CA LEU A 401 10.59 15.22 10.42
C LEU A 401 9.55 16.13 11.06
N GLU A 402 8.83 16.86 10.21
CA GLU A 402 7.71 17.66 10.68
C GLU A 402 6.54 16.75 11.06
N TYR A 403 6.06 16.90 12.30
CA TYR A 403 4.87 16.22 12.78
C TYR A 403 3.67 16.43 11.86
N GLY A 404 2.98 15.34 11.52
CA GLY A 404 1.71 15.38 10.79
C GLY A 404 1.81 15.80 9.32
N LEU A 405 3.01 15.80 8.73
CA LEU A 405 3.26 16.13 7.33
C LEU A 405 3.71 14.88 6.56
N SER A 406 3.07 14.59 5.42
CA SER A 406 3.32 13.36 4.65
C SER A 406 4.75 13.26 4.14
N VAL A 407 5.36 12.07 4.20
CA VAL A 407 6.66 11.76 3.56
C VAL A 407 6.51 11.18 2.14
N THR A 408 5.28 11.09 1.63
CA THR A 408 4.94 10.50 0.31
C THR A 408 4.27 11.51 -0.60
N ASP A 409 3.00 11.33 -1.01
CA ASP A 409 2.29 12.39 -1.74
C ASP A 409 1.84 13.49 -0.79
N GLY A 410 1.67 14.69 -1.34
CA GLY A 410 1.14 15.81 -0.59
C GLY A 410 -0.31 15.58 -0.22
N CYS A 411 -0.68 16.04 0.98
CA CYS A 411 -2.05 15.95 1.49
C CYS A 411 -2.64 17.34 1.71
N ILE A 412 -3.96 17.47 1.75
CA ILE A 412 -4.60 18.66 2.33
C ILE A 412 -4.44 18.65 3.86
N SER A 413 -4.46 19.82 4.51
CA SER A 413 -4.39 19.93 5.97
C SER A 413 -5.69 19.49 6.65
N TRP A 414 -5.66 19.43 7.98
CA TRP A 414 -6.86 19.15 8.76
C TRP A 414 -7.95 20.21 8.58
N GLU A 415 -7.57 21.49 8.54
CA GLU A 415 -8.51 22.61 8.37
C GLU A 415 -9.21 22.54 7.00
N GLU A 416 -8.43 22.29 5.94
CA GLU A 416 -8.97 22.09 4.59
C GLU A 416 -9.86 20.85 4.51
N THR A 417 -9.51 19.79 5.25
CA THR A 417 -10.30 18.55 5.34
C THR A 417 -11.67 18.82 5.95
N GLU A 418 -11.70 19.48 7.10
CA GLU A 418 -12.94 19.85 7.79
C GLU A 418 -13.84 20.73 6.90
N GLU A 419 -13.26 21.76 6.28
CA GLU A 419 -13.97 22.67 5.40
C GLU A 419 -14.57 21.92 4.20
N ALA A 420 -13.78 21.09 3.51
CA ALA A 420 -14.23 20.35 2.34
C ALA A 420 -15.35 19.34 2.67
N ILE A 421 -15.21 18.61 3.78
CA ILE A 421 -16.21 17.62 4.23
C ILE A 421 -17.51 18.30 4.67
N ARG A 422 -17.43 19.37 5.47
CA ARG A 422 -18.62 20.13 5.90
C ARG A 422 -19.32 20.80 4.73
N THR A 423 -18.57 21.34 3.77
CA THR A 423 -19.12 21.93 2.54
C THR A 423 -19.85 20.88 1.70
N MET A 424 -19.24 19.72 1.49
CA MET A 424 -19.86 18.61 0.78
C MET A 424 -21.15 18.14 1.48
N ARG A 425 -21.10 17.95 2.80
CA ARG A 425 -22.30 17.62 3.58
C ARG A 425 -23.40 18.67 3.40
N ALA A 426 -23.08 19.96 3.53
CA ALA A 426 -24.06 21.03 3.44
C ALA A 426 -24.78 21.04 2.08
N LYS A 427 -24.08 20.74 0.99
CA LYS A 427 -24.67 20.58 -0.34
C LYS A 427 -25.56 19.35 -0.45
N LEU A 428 -25.14 18.23 0.12
CA LEU A 428 -25.70 16.92 -0.20
C LEU A 428 -26.74 16.38 0.80
N LYS A 429 -26.82 16.94 2.02
CA LYS A 429 -27.69 16.42 3.11
C LYS A 429 -29.16 16.28 2.73
N ASP A 430 -29.70 17.20 1.92
CA ASP A 430 -31.12 17.20 1.53
C ASP A 430 -31.36 16.44 0.21
N VAL A 431 -30.29 16.23 -0.58
CA VAL A 431 -30.36 15.59 -1.90
C VAL A 431 -30.17 14.07 -1.80
N LEU A 432 -29.18 13.59 -1.03
CA LEU A 432 -28.90 12.16 -0.92
C LEU A 432 -30.11 11.33 -0.47
N PRO A 433 -30.91 11.72 0.55
CA PRO A 433 -32.09 10.94 0.98
C PRO A 433 -33.19 10.79 -0.09
N THR A 434 -33.16 11.62 -1.13
CA THR A 434 -34.09 11.55 -2.28
C THR A 434 -33.43 10.95 -3.53
N ARG A 435 -32.11 10.78 -3.53
CA ARG A 435 -31.29 10.22 -4.62
C ARG A 435 -31.55 8.73 -4.81
N GLY A 436 -32.61 8.41 -5.55
CA GLY A 436 -33.03 7.03 -5.84
C GLY A 436 -34.53 6.82 -5.76
N LYS A 437 -35.29 7.78 -5.23
CA LYS A 437 -36.75 7.79 -5.31
C LYS A 437 -37.18 8.22 -6.73
N PRO A 438 -38.23 7.60 -7.30
CA PRO A 438 -38.71 7.90 -8.65
C PRO A 438 -39.25 9.32 -8.80
#